data_AF-A0A2A5FLU7-F1
#
_entry.id   AF-A0A2A5FLU7-F1
#
_cell.length_a   1.000
_cell.length_b   1.000
_cell.length_c   1.000
_cell.angle_alpha   90.00
_cell.angle_beta   90.00
_cell.angle_gamma   90.00
#
_symmetry.space_group_name_H-M   'P 1'
#
loop_
_entity.id
_entity.type
_entity.pdbx_description
1 polymer ?
#
loop_
_entity_poly.entity_id
_entity_poly.type
_entity_poly.pdbx_seq_one_letter_code
_entity_poly.pdbx_strand_id
1 'polypeptide(L)'
;MSSTRTHISPLKRFKITTTFFLSILLITLFVPKVYSQVYVLNGGFEFSETVPNESGQWELINSWTNAGSTIANPDYYHTFGYNGGDLPETPLAYIQPYNGYAIAGLEVSRRSGTNMREYLMGEFSEALVVGKRYEFSFAVANGDVYEHSSAGLGVSDLGVTFSTEELVQTERDPISTQPQFSMNHIQYYQGWKVIKFAFTADKQFKYFTFGMFGADIDKQIQTFEGPGRSKAYYFVDDFAIRDLTSELQENDIPYRGDTSDLFNLETSTFVPTAFSPNNDGVNDVFMPSLRPNRGAMLRIYDRRGAMIWESSEEQPKWSGNSMLGGEARPGLYLWTLKVVIEDGSIDELSGPVTLLQ
;
A
#
# COMPACT_ATOMS: atom_id res chain seq x y z
N MET A 1 -83.16 43.21 66.98
CA MET A 1 -84.32 43.70 66.23
C MET A 1 -83.88 44.13 64.85
N SER A 2 -84.62 43.65 63.84
CA SER A 2 -84.64 44.05 62.42
C SER A 2 -83.37 43.88 61.56
N SER A 3 -83.59 43.09 60.51
CA SER A 3 -82.73 42.83 59.35
C SER A 3 -82.62 44.03 58.41
N THR A 4 -81.54 44.05 57.62
CA THR A 4 -81.60 44.55 56.24
C THR A 4 -80.69 43.70 55.35
N ARG A 5 -81.30 43.04 54.36
CA ARG A 5 -80.63 42.30 53.28
C ARG A 5 -79.98 43.28 52.30
N THR A 6 -78.76 43.00 51.88
CA THR A 6 -78.19 43.52 50.63
C THR A 6 -77.80 42.35 49.74
N HIS A 7 -78.42 42.31 48.56
CA HIS A 7 -78.23 41.33 47.50
C HIS A 7 -76.86 41.58 46.83
N ILE A 8 -75.96 40.59 46.83
CA ILE A 8 -74.74 40.62 46.03
C ILE A 8 -74.76 39.38 45.13
N SER A 9 -74.82 39.61 43.81
CA SER A 9 -74.73 38.58 42.78
C SER A 9 -73.32 37.98 42.73
N PRO A 10 -73.14 36.65 42.65
CA PRO A 10 -71.82 36.06 42.51
C PRO A 10 -71.28 36.24 41.07
N LEU A 11 -70.04 36.74 40.96
CA LEU A 11 -69.29 36.83 39.70
C LEU A 11 -69.05 35.45 39.07
N LYS A 12 -69.29 35.35 37.76
CA LYS A 12 -68.98 34.18 36.92
C LYS A 12 -67.48 33.85 36.98
N ARG A 13 -67.12 32.65 37.45
CA ARG A 13 -65.79 32.07 37.28
C ARG A 13 -65.63 31.58 35.85
N PHE A 14 -64.79 32.24 35.05
CA PHE A 14 -64.29 31.71 33.79
C PHE A 14 -63.27 30.61 34.07
N LYS A 15 -63.53 29.38 33.61
CA LYS A 15 -62.56 28.29 33.58
C LYS A 15 -61.68 28.50 32.34
N ILE A 16 -60.39 28.79 32.55
CA ILE A 16 -59.38 28.73 31.49
C ILE A 16 -58.92 27.27 31.44
N THR A 17 -59.39 26.52 30.45
CA THR A 17 -58.84 25.21 30.08
C THR A 17 -57.57 25.45 29.28
N THR A 18 -56.41 25.29 29.92
CA THR A 18 -55.10 25.30 29.25
C THR A 18 -54.88 23.93 28.61
N THR A 19 -55.07 23.82 27.30
CA THR A 19 -54.71 22.64 26.51
C THR A 19 -53.21 22.69 26.23
N PHE A 20 -52.43 21.83 26.87
CA PHE A 20 -50.99 21.67 26.60
C PHE A 20 -50.83 20.81 25.34
N PHE A 21 -50.48 21.42 24.20
CA PHE A 21 -50.02 20.67 23.03
C PHE A 21 -48.53 20.36 23.21
N LEU A 22 -48.21 19.12 23.56
CA LEU A 22 -46.84 18.62 23.58
C LEU A 22 -46.43 18.27 22.14
N SER A 23 -45.88 19.23 21.41
CA SER A 23 -45.23 18.98 20.12
C SER A 23 -43.86 18.36 20.38
N ILE A 24 -43.77 17.03 20.28
CA ILE A 24 -42.49 16.31 20.27
C ILE A 24 -41.82 16.61 18.92
N LEU A 25 -40.84 17.51 18.93
CA LEU A 25 -39.97 17.76 17.80
C LEU A 25 -39.02 16.55 17.68
N LEU A 26 -39.33 15.63 16.77
CA LEU A 26 -38.45 14.53 16.42
C LEU A 26 -37.26 15.11 15.62
N ILE A 27 -36.23 15.56 16.31
CA ILE A 27 -34.96 15.95 15.67
C ILE A 27 -34.31 14.64 15.20
N THR A 28 -34.51 14.30 13.93
CA THR A 28 -33.69 13.28 13.27
C THR A 28 -32.28 13.82 13.18
N LEU A 29 -31.43 13.42 14.12
CA LEU A 29 -29.99 13.60 14.03
C LEU A 29 -29.52 12.88 12.76
N PHE A 30 -29.24 13.66 11.72
CA PHE A 30 -28.52 13.18 10.55
C PHE A 30 -27.08 12.94 11.01
N VAL A 31 -26.80 11.75 11.53
CA VAL A 31 -25.43 11.31 11.78
C VAL A 31 -24.84 11.05 10.40
N PRO A 32 -23.83 11.81 9.93
CA PRO A 32 -23.13 11.43 8.73
C PRO A 32 -22.58 10.02 8.95
N LYS A 33 -22.88 9.10 8.03
CA LYS A 33 -22.21 7.80 8.02
C LYS A 33 -20.73 8.08 7.76
N VAL A 34 -19.93 8.10 8.83
CA VAL A 34 -18.49 7.99 8.71
C VAL A 34 -18.25 6.54 8.28
N TYR A 35 -17.95 6.34 7.01
CA TYR A 35 -17.49 5.05 6.53
C TYR A 35 -16.05 4.90 7.04
N SER A 36 -15.85 3.93 7.94
CA SER A 36 -14.52 3.47 8.30
C SER A 36 -13.81 3.00 7.02
N GLN A 37 -12.55 3.38 6.86
CA GLN A 37 -11.71 2.83 5.81
C GLN A 37 -11.16 1.49 6.30
N VAL A 38 -11.23 0.45 5.48
CA VAL A 38 -10.59 -0.82 5.81
C VAL A 38 -9.07 -0.65 5.81
N TYR A 39 -8.41 -1.25 6.80
CA TYR A 39 -6.95 -1.27 6.92
C TYR A 39 -6.50 -2.66 7.41
N VAL A 40 -5.21 -2.97 7.27
CA VAL A 40 -4.60 -4.18 7.83
C VAL A 40 -4.34 -3.95 9.31
N LEU A 41 -4.84 -4.84 10.17
CA LEU A 41 -4.54 -4.78 11.60
C LEU A 41 -3.05 -5.02 11.82
N ASN A 42 -2.39 -4.07 12.46
CA ASN A 42 -0.96 -4.14 12.78
C ASN A 42 -0.06 -4.45 11.57
N GLY A 43 -0.33 -3.80 10.42
CA GLY A 43 0.33 -4.10 9.14
C GLY A 43 1.85 -3.94 9.10
N GLY A 44 2.39 -3.05 9.93
CA GLY A 44 3.84 -2.86 10.12
C GLY A 44 4.39 -3.49 11.41
N PHE A 45 3.62 -4.37 12.07
CA PHE A 45 4.07 -5.14 13.24
C PHE A 45 4.45 -4.36 14.51
N GLU A 46 4.23 -3.04 14.55
CA GLU A 46 4.61 -2.14 15.66
C GLU A 46 3.82 -2.34 16.97
N PHE A 47 2.73 -3.10 16.94
CA PHE A 47 1.94 -3.41 18.13
C PHE A 47 2.23 -4.84 18.60
N SER A 48 2.97 -4.96 19.70
CA SER A 48 3.27 -6.24 20.35
C SER A 48 3.11 -6.15 21.87
N GLU A 49 2.87 -7.29 22.53
CA GLU A 49 2.80 -7.35 24.00
C GLU A 49 4.15 -7.06 24.67
N THR A 50 5.22 -7.55 24.04
CA THR A 50 6.62 -7.35 24.42
C THR A 50 7.50 -7.39 23.17
N VAL A 51 8.79 -7.12 23.35
CA VAL A 51 9.81 -7.27 22.32
C VAL A 51 10.32 -8.72 22.26
N PRO A 52 10.67 -9.23 21.07
CA PRO A 52 11.18 -10.59 20.90
C PRO A 52 12.62 -10.71 21.43
N ASN A 53 12.94 -11.90 21.94
CA ASN A 53 14.25 -12.25 22.43
C ASN A 53 14.83 -13.53 21.81
N GLU A 54 14.05 -14.24 21.01
CA GLU A 54 14.44 -15.46 20.33
C GLU A 54 13.76 -15.50 18.95
N SER A 55 14.29 -16.32 18.07
CA SER A 55 13.64 -16.64 16.79
C SER A 55 12.36 -17.44 17.01
N GLY A 56 11.41 -17.27 16.11
CA GLY A 56 10.15 -18.02 16.06
C GLY A 56 9.03 -17.46 16.95
N GLN A 57 9.16 -16.24 17.45
CA GLN A 57 8.22 -15.60 18.38
C GLN A 57 7.12 -14.78 17.68
N TRP A 58 6.53 -15.32 16.61
CA TRP A 58 5.44 -14.66 15.88
C TRP A 58 4.22 -14.36 16.77
N GLU A 59 4.00 -15.14 17.83
CA GLU A 59 2.86 -15.01 18.75
C GLU A 59 2.84 -13.67 19.50
N LEU A 60 3.97 -12.96 19.52
CA LEU A 60 4.07 -11.62 20.10
C LEU A 60 3.42 -10.55 19.22
N ILE A 61 3.20 -10.84 17.93
CA ILE A 61 2.62 -9.91 16.97
C ILE A 61 1.10 -9.89 17.14
N ASN A 62 0.56 -8.80 17.67
CA ASN A 62 -0.88 -8.67 17.82
C ASN A 62 -1.60 -8.72 16.46
N SER A 63 -2.71 -9.46 16.40
CA SER A 63 -3.57 -9.62 15.20
C SER A 63 -2.94 -10.37 14.02
N TRP A 64 -1.85 -11.09 14.27
CA TRP A 64 -1.20 -11.96 13.29
C TRP A 64 -1.08 -13.38 13.81
N THR A 65 -1.12 -14.35 12.91
CA THR A 65 -0.92 -15.76 13.26
C THR A 65 -0.07 -16.49 12.22
N ASN A 66 0.44 -17.66 12.59
CA ASN A 66 1.17 -18.57 11.69
C ASN A 66 0.24 -19.50 10.88
N ALA A 67 -0.98 -19.05 10.56
CA ALA A 67 -2.04 -19.89 9.97
C ALA A 67 -2.36 -21.14 10.82
N GLY A 68 -2.36 -21.01 12.14
CA GLY A 68 -2.84 -22.06 13.06
C GLY A 68 -1.96 -23.30 13.18
N SER A 69 -0.74 -23.28 12.63
CA SER A 69 0.20 -24.39 12.80
C SER A 69 0.65 -24.52 14.25
N THR A 70 0.88 -25.74 14.72
CA THR A 70 1.43 -26.02 16.05
C THR A 70 2.96 -26.05 16.07
N ILE A 71 3.62 -26.04 14.91
CA ILE A 71 5.08 -26.18 14.81
C ILE A 71 5.76 -25.20 13.85
N ALA A 72 5.02 -24.58 12.93
CA ALA A 72 5.58 -23.53 12.08
C ALA A 72 5.80 -22.29 12.95
N ASN A 73 6.99 -21.70 12.87
CA ASN A 73 7.39 -20.65 13.77
C ASN A 73 8.03 -19.49 13.00
N PRO A 74 7.22 -18.70 12.26
CA PRO A 74 7.70 -17.43 11.72
C PRO A 74 8.36 -16.59 12.82
N ASP A 75 9.29 -15.76 12.40
CA ASP A 75 10.05 -14.89 13.27
C ASP A 75 9.39 -13.52 13.39
N TYR A 76 9.51 -12.93 14.57
CA TYR A 76 9.26 -11.53 14.83
C TYR A 76 10.57 -10.89 15.28
N TYR A 77 10.94 -9.78 14.67
CA TYR A 77 12.14 -9.02 15.02
C TYR A 77 11.80 -7.58 15.34
N HIS A 78 12.52 -6.98 16.27
CA HIS A 78 12.31 -5.59 16.68
C HIS A 78 13.65 -4.92 17.02
N THR A 79 13.80 -3.62 16.75
CA THR A 79 14.97 -2.81 17.15
C THR A 79 15.25 -2.77 18.66
N PHE A 80 14.26 -3.09 19.51
CA PHE A 80 14.41 -3.22 20.96
C PHE A 80 14.43 -4.68 21.41
N GLY A 81 14.34 -5.62 20.47
CA GLY A 81 14.58 -7.03 20.74
C GLY A 81 16.01 -7.28 21.20
N TYR A 82 16.31 -8.52 21.57
CA TYR A 82 17.65 -8.92 21.98
C TYR A 82 17.93 -10.38 21.63
N ASN A 83 19.20 -10.79 21.68
CA ASN A 83 19.68 -12.14 21.34
C ASN A 83 19.32 -12.64 19.94
N GLY A 84 18.18 -13.31 19.76
CA GLY A 84 17.75 -13.90 18.50
C GLY A 84 16.56 -13.17 17.87
N GLY A 85 16.12 -12.07 18.49
CA GLY A 85 14.97 -11.26 18.07
C GLY A 85 15.30 -9.79 17.79
N ASP A 86 16.57 -9.38 17.89
CA ASP A 86 16.97 -8.00 17.61
C ASP A 86 17.12 -7.68 16.12
N LEU A 87 16.95 -6.39 15.82
CA LEU A 87 17.34 -5.79 14.57
C LEU A 87 18.53 -4.86 14.79
N PRO A 88 19.42 -4.71 13.78
CA PRO A 88 19.31 -5.23 12.42
C PRO A 88 19.94 -6.61 12.17
N GLU A 89 20.66 -7.17 13.14
CA GLU A 89 21.36 -8.44 12.99
C GLU A 89 20.46 -9.60 13.40
N THR A 90 19.82 -10.22 12.40
CA THR A 90 19.02 -11.43 12.65
C THR A 90 19.89 -12.67 12.51
N PRO A 91 19.45 -13.86 12.96
CA PRO A 91 20.21 -15.10 12.71
C PRO A 91 20.42 -15.46 11.24
N LEU A 92 19.62 -14.88 10.32
CA LEU A 92 19.67 -15.27 8.90
C LEU A 92 20.32 -14.22 7.99
N ALA A 93 20.17 -12.94 8.30
CA ALA A 93 20.68 -11.82 7.50
C ALA A 93 20.77 -10.52 8.31
N TYR A 94 21.55 -9.57 7.81
CA TYR A 94 21.50 -8.19 8.28
C TYR A 94 20.40 -7.43 7.51
N ILE A 95 19.47 -6.81 8.23
CA ILE A 95 18.38 -6.04 7.63
C ILE A 95 17.82 -5.01 8.61
N GLN A 96 17.56 -3.79 8.13
CA GLN A 96 16.82 -2.76 8.88
C GLN A 96 15.32 -2.88 8.60
N PRO A 97 14.43 -2.46 9.51
CA PRO A 97 13.01 -2.33 9.20
C PRO A 97 12.77 -1.55 7.91
N TYR A 98 11.73 -1.91 7.15
CA TYR A 98 11.33 -1.08 5.99
C TYR A 98 10.73 0.22 6.50
N ASN A 99 9.85 0.11 7.50
CA ASN A 99 9.26 1.21 8.23
C ASN A 99 9.22 0.88 9.73
N GLY A 100 9.10 1.91 10.58
CA GLY A 100 8.96 1.69 12.02
C GLY A 100 10.18 1.02 12.67
N TYR A 101 9.89 0.04 13.54
CA TYR A 101 10.85 -0.62 14.43
C TYR A 101 10.79 -2.14 14.39
N ALA A 102 9.84 -2.74 13.68
CA ALA A 102 9.64 -4.18 13.69
C ALA A 102 9.39 -4.78 12.31
N ILE A 103 9.77 -6.05 12.13
CA ILE A 103 9.52 -6.82 10.90
C ILE A 103 9.18 -8.27 11.24
N ALA A 104 8.54 -8.97 10.31
CA ALA A 104 8.36 -10.41 10.40
C ALA A 104 9.28 -11.13 9.41
N GLY A 105 9.64 -12.38 9.72
CA GLY A 105 10.42 -13.25 8.84
C GLY A 105 9.84 -14.64 8.76
N LEU A 106 9.94 -15.31 7.61
CA LEU A 106 9.39 -16.65 7.43
C LEU A 106 10.12 -17.47 6.36
N GLU A 107 10.22 -18.77 6.62
CA GLU A 107 10.74 -19.79 5.70
C GLU A 107 9.63 -20.26 4.75
N VAL A 108 9.47 -19.61 3.59
CA VAL A 108 8.42 -19.96 2.61
C VAL A 108 8.72 -21.23 1.82
N SER A 109 9.96 -21.71 1.85
CA SER A 109 10.36 -23.01 1.28
C SER A 109 11.74 -23.44 1.80
N ARG A 110 12.04 -24.73 1.66
CA ARG A 110 13.43 -25.22 1.67
C ARG A 110 13.86 -25.60 0.26
N ARG A 111 14.86 -26.47 0.13
CA ARG A 111 15.23 -27.05 -1.17
C ARG A 111 14.03 -27.77 -1.79
N SER A 112 13.95 -27.73 -3.12
CA SER A 112 12.87 -28.37 -3.88
C SER A 112 12.67 -29.83 -3.48
N GLY A 113 11.41 -30.21 -3.28
CA GLY A 113 10.98 -31.56 -2.92
C GLY A 113 10.83 -31.79 -1.42
N THR A 114 11.09 -30.78 -0.59
CA THR A 114 10.90 -30.89 0.87
C THR A 114 9.47 -30.59 1.28
N ASN A 115 8.74 -29.75 0.53
CA ASN A 115 7.39 -29.28 0.87
C ASN A 115 7.25 -28.69 2.29
N MET A 116 8.32 -28.10 2.83
CA MET A 116 8.29 -27.46 4.15
C MET A 116 8.27 -25.95 4.02
N ARG A 117 7.28 -25.30 4.64
CA ARG A 117 7.16 -23.84 4.65
C ARG A 117 6.42 -23.30 5.88
N GLU A 118 6.39 -21.99 5.96
CA GLU A 118 5.70 -21.21 6.96
C GLU A 118 4.79 -20.20 6.23
N TYR A 119 3.77 -19.74 6.94
CA TYR A 119 2.84 -18.73 6.47
C TYR A 119 2.66 -17.67 7.52
N LEU A 120 2.39 -16.45 7.06
CA LEU A 120 1.99 -15.34 7.92
C LEU A 120 0.57 -14.93 7.54
N MET A 121 -0.35 -14.97 8.49
CA MET A 121 -1.76 -14.62 8.28
C MET A 121 -2.10 -13.37 9.06
N GLY A 122 -2.61 -12.37 8.35
CA GLY A 122 -3.09 -11.12 8.92
C GLY A 122 -4.60 -10.95 8.78
N GLU A 123 -5.13 -9.99 9.51
CA GLU A 123 -6.56 -9.69 9.57
C GLU A 123 -6.83 -8.25 9.12
N PHE A 124 -7.94 -8.03 8.39
CA PHE A 124 -8.43 -6.69 8.09
C PHE A 124 -9.24 -6.14 9.26
N SER A 125 -9.31 -4.81 9.43
CA SER A 125 -10.13 -4.18 10.47
C SER A 125 -11.61 -4.56 10.38
N GLU A 126 -12.11 -4.77 9.17
CA GLU A 126 -13.46 -5.24 8.85
C GLU A 126 -13.44 -6.12 7.60
N ALA A 127 -14.49 -6.93 7.40
CA ALA A 127 -14.58 -7.75 6.20
C ALA A 127 -14.73 -6.87 4.95
N LEU A 128 -14.03 -7.23 3.87
CA LEU A 128 -14.07 -6.51 2.61
C LEU A 128 -15.47 -6.51 2.00
N VAL A 129 -15.80 -5.46 1.26
CA VAL A 129 -17.11 -5.33 0.63
C VAL A 129 -17.06 -5.96 -0.75
N VAL A 130 -17.92 -6.94 -1.00
CA VAL A 130 -18.04 -7.61 -2.30
C VAL A 130 -18.31 -6.60 -3.41
N GLY A 131 -17.57 -6.71 -4.50
CA GLY A 131 -17.64 -5.84 -5.68
C GLY A 131 -16.77 -4.58 -5.58
N LYS A 132 -16.24 -4.23 -4.40
CA LYS A 132 -15.25 -3.16 -4.28
C LYS A 132 -13.88 -3.58 -4.79
N ARG A 133 -13.15 -2.63 -5.35
CA ARG A 133 -11.77 -2.82 -5.78
C ARG A 133 -10.83 -2.26 -4.72
N TYR A 134 -9.82 -3.03 -4.38
CA TYR A 134 -8.83 -2.69 -3.37
C TYR A 134 -7.43 -2.75 -3.97
N GLU A 135 -6.54 -1.90 -3.48
CA GLU A 135 -5.09 -2.01 -3.62
C GLU A 135 -4.55 -2.66 -2.35
N PHE A 136 -3.75 -3.71 -2.49
CA PHE A 136 -3.04 -4.35 -1.39
C PHE A 136 -1.53 -4.26 -1.64
N SER A 137 -0.76 -3.94 -0.60
CA SER A 137 0.70 -3.83 -0.70
C SER A 137 1.41 -4.38 0.53
N PHE A 138 2.69 -4.71 0.35
CA PHE A 138 3.63 -5.11 1.40
C PHE A 138 5.06 -4.94 0.91
N ALA A 139 6.00 -4.76 1.82
CA ALA A 139 7.43 -4.80 1.56
C ALA A 139 7.97 -6.23 1.77
N VAL A 140 8.91 -6.64 0.93
CA VAL A 140 9.58 -7.95 1.02
C VAL A 140 11.08 -7.84 0.73
N ALA A 141 11.89 -8.61 1.45
CA ALA A 141 13.33 -8.70 1.26
C ALA A 141 13.88 -10.07 1.69
N ASN A 142 15.12 -10.37 1.31
CA ASN A 142 15.94 -11.45 1.87
C ASN A 142 17.05 -10.92 2.79
N GLY A 143 17.36 -9.62 2.71
CA GLY A 143 18.41 -8.96 3.49
C GLY A 143 19.82 -9.27 2.99
N ASP A 144 20.82 -8.73 3.69
CA ASP A 144 22.23 -9.05 3.46
C ASP A 144 22.56 -10.38 4.17
N VAL A 145 22.36 -11.49 3.45
CA VAL A 145 22.51 -12.85 3.97
C VAL A 145 23.97 -13.16 4.30
N TYR A 146 24.26 -13.63 5.52
CA TYR A 146 25.61 -13.98 5.93
C TYR A 146 26.17 -15.20 5.21
N GLU A 147 27.51 -15.28 5.09
CA GLU A 147 28.21 -16.41 4.46
C GLU A 147 27.81 -17.78 5.04
N HIS A 148 27.59 -17.87 6.35
CA HIS A 148 27.25 -19.12 7.04
C HIS A 148 25.74 -19.32 7.29
N SER A 149 24.90 -18.40 6.80
CA SER A 149 23.45 -18.49 6.96
C SER A 149 22.87 -19.68 6.18
N SER A 150 21.78 -20.25 6.69
CA SER A 150 21.01 -21.25 5.94
C SER A 150 20.10 -20.65 4.86
N ALA A 151 19.85 -19.33 4.93
CA ALA A 151 19.11 -18.56 3.92
C ALA A 151 19.91 -18.36 2.64
N GLY A 152 19.25 -17.88 1.58
CA GLY A 152 19.86 -17.61 0.27
C GLY A 152 19.25 -18.42 -0.87
N LEU A 153 18.04 -18.97 -0.68
CA LEU A 153 17.20 -19.44 -1.77
C LEU A 153 16.17 -18.37 -2.16
N GLY A 154 15.94 -18.19 -3.46
CA GLY A 154 14.81 -17.46 -4.01
C GLY A 154 13.75 -18.44 -4.54
N VAL A 155 12.48 -18.02 -4.56
CA VAL A 155 11.37 -18.87 -5.02
C VAL A 155 10.45 -18.13 -5.98
N SER A 156 9.86 -18.85 -6.91
CA SER A 156 8.66 -18.40 -7.61
C SER A 156 7.41 -18.62 -6.74
N ASP A 157 6.30 -18.02 -7.15
CA ASP A 157 4.96 -18.25 -6.60
C ASP A 157 4.80 -17.87 -5.12
N LEU A 158 5.61 -16.93 -4.63
CA LEU A 158 5.21 -16.13 -3.48
C LEU A 158 3.87 -15.47 -3.80
N GLY A 159 2.92 -15.57 -2.89
CA GLY A 159 1.58 -15.09 -3.13
C GLY A 159 0.83 -14.69 -1.89
N VAL A 160 -0.36 -14.14 -2.15
CA VAL A 160 -1.33 -13.75 -1.14
C VAL A 160 -2.65 -14.42 -1.48
N THR A 161 -3.24 -15.10 -0.51
CA THR A 161 -4.61 -15.57 -0.58
C THR A 161 -5.49 -14.78 0.37
N PHE A 162 -6.70 -14.42 -0.06
CA PHE A 162 -7.71 -13.79 0.78
C PHE A 162 -8.77 -14.82 1.18
N SER A 163 -9.20 -14.81 2.44
CA SER A 163 -10.16 -15.78 2.97
C SER A 163 -11.20 -15.12 3.89
N THR A 164 -12.38 -15.73 3.96
CA THR A 164 -13.46 -15.31 4.88
C THR A 164 -13.26 -15.86 6.27
N GLU A 165 -12.58 -17.00 6.37
CA GLU A 165 -12.21 -17.71 7.60
C GLU A 165 -10.69 -17.84 7.68
N GLU A 166 -10.18 -18.09 8.89
CA GLU A 166 -8.78 -18.41 9.11
C GLU A 166 -8.35 -19.66 8.32
N LEU A 167 -7.19 -19.57 7.66
CA LEU A 167 -6.56 -20.74 7.06
C LEU A 167 -5.79 -21.52 8.11
N VAL A 168 -5.75 -22.84 7.92
CA VAL A 168 -5.05 -23.78 8.81
C VAL A 168 -3.95 -24.49 8.04
N GLN A 169 -2.72 -24.34 8.52
CA GLN A 169 -1.58 -25.13 8.10
C GLN A 169 -1.44 -26.35 9.01
N THR A 170 -1.38 -27.53 8.41
CA THR A 170 -0.99 -28.75 9.12
C THR A 170 0.52 -28.81 9.19
N GLU A 171 1.08 -28.85 10.40
CA GLU A 171 2.52 -28.92 10.62
C GLU A 171 3.29 -27.84 9.82
N ARG A 172 4.14 -28.24 8.87
CA ARG A 172 4.85 -27.35 7.94
C ARG A 172 4.48 -27.62 6.49
N ASP A 173 3.40 -28.34 6.26
CA ASP A 173 2.94 -28.71 4.93
C ASP A 173 2.44 -27.50 4.15
N PRO A 174 2.43 -27.56 2.81
CA PRO A 174 1.89 -26.48 1.99
C PRO A 174 0.38 -26.39 2.15
N ILE A 175 -0.13 -25.18 2.35
CA ILE A 175 -1.57 -24.92 2.24
C ILE A 175 -1.95 -25.05 0.75
N SER A 176 -2.88 -25.94 0.46
CA SER A 176 -3.34 -26.25 -0.89
C SER A 176 -4.53 -25.36 -1.30
N THR A 177 -4.27 -24.05 -1.41
CA THR A 177 -5.22 -23.06 -1.94
C THR A 177 -4.62 -22.34 -3.16
N GLN A 178 -5.47 -21.80 -4.02
CA GLN A 178 -5.02 -20.93 -5.11
C GLN A 178 -4.94 -19.48 -4.61
N PRO A 179 -3.76 -18.85 -4.68
CA PRO A 179 -3.63 -17.46 -4.28
C PRO A 179 -4.30 -16.53 -5.30
N GLN A 180 -4.91 -15.46 -4.81
CA GLN A 180 -5.50 -14.40 -5.64
C GLN A 180 -4.42 -13.53 -6.30
N PHE A 181 -3.21 -13.51 -5.74
CA PHE A 181 -2.04 -12.87 -6.30
C PHE A 181 -0.82 -13.77 -6.16
N SER A 182 -0.05 -13.96 -7.23
CA SER A 182 1.19 -14.73 -7.22
C SER A 182 2.27 -14.09 -8.08
N MET A 183 3.50 -14.12 -7.58
CA MET A 183 4.70 -13.68 -8.28
C MET A 183 5.36 -14.89 -8.95
N ASN A 184 4.98 -15.18 -10.19
CA ASN A 184 5.34 -16.43 -10.87
C ASN A 184 6.81 -16.53 -11.33
N HIS A 185 7.60 -15.48 -11.12
CA HIS A 185 9.05 -15.48 -11.35
C HIS A 185 9.79 -15.64 -10.03
N ILE A 186 11.05 -16.08 -10.09
CA ILE A 186 11.89 -16.19 -8.89
C ILE A 186 12.06 -14.80 -8.26
N GLN A 187 11.70 -14.69 -6.99
CA GLN A 187 11.88 -13.50 -6.17
C GLN A 187 13.14 -13.67 -5.32
N TYR A 188 14.02 -12.68 -5.30
CA TYR A 188 15.17 -12.61 -4.41
C TYR A 188 15.69 -11.17 -4.35
N TYR A 189 15.74 -10.57 -3.15
CA TYR A 189 16.02 -9.14 -2.98
C TYR A 189 16.94 -8.90 -1.78
N GLN A 190 18.15 -8.38 -2.00
CA GLN A 190 19.03 -8.00 -0.90
C GLN A 190 18.46 -6.81 -0.10
N GLY A 191 17.83 -5.84 -0.79
CA GLY A 191 17.11 -4.73 -0.18
C GLY A 191 15.59 -4.86 -0.27
N TRP A 192 14.87 -3.97 0.40
CA TRP A 192 13.41 -3.94 0.40
C TRP A 192 12.82 -3.69 -0.99
N LYS A 193 11.86 -4.52 -1.38
CA LYS A 193 11.01 -4.34 -2.55
C LYS A 193 9.56 -4.21 -2.11
N VAL A 194 8.89 -3.13 -2.51
CA VAL A 194 7.44 -2.99 -2.32
C VAL A 194 6.71 -3.72 -3.42
N ILE A 195 5.83 -4.62 -3.02
CA ILE A 195 4.87 -5.32 -3.88
C ILE A 195 3.51 -4.68 -3.69
N LYS A 196 2.82 -4.40 -4.79
CA LYS A 196 1.52 -3.75 -4.82
C LYS A 196 0.69 -4.30 -5.96
N PHE A 197 -0.57 -4.61 -5.70
CA PHE A 197 -1.51 -5.09 -6.71
C PHE A 197 -2.94 -4.72 -6.37
N ALA A 198 -3.80 -4.67 -7.38
CA ALA A 198 -5.22 -4.40 -7.21
C ALA A 198 -6.05 -5.66 -7.45
N PHE A 199 -7.11 -5.84 -6.67
CA PHE A 199 -8.07 -6.92 -6.84
C PHE A 199 -9.49 -6.45 -6.54
N THR A 200 -10.48 -7.14 -7.09
CA THR A 200 -11.89 -6.93 -6.74
C THR A 200 -12.30 -8.00 -5.75
N ALA A 201 -12.84 -7.61 -4.60
CA ALA A 201 -13.34 -8.57 -3.62
C ALA A 201 -14.57 -9.29 -4.16
N ASP A 202 -14.49 -10.60 -4.37
CA ASP A 202 -15.63 -11.45 -4.76
C ASP A 202 -16.35 -12.05 -3.55
N LYS A 203 -15.72 -12.02 -2.38
CA LYS A 203 -16.25 -12.45 -1.08
C LYS A 203 -15.98 -11.40 0.00
N GLN A 204 -16.64 -11.58 1.15
CA GLN A 204 -16.43 -10.77 2.34
C GLN A 204 -15.15 -11.20 3.08
N PHE A 205 -13.99 -11.05 2.42
CA PHE A 205 -12.70 -11.48 2.97
C PHE A 205 -12.40 -10.75 4.28
N LYS A 206 -11.98 -11.49 5.30
CA LYS A 206 -11.61 -10.95 6.62
C LYS A 206 -10.13 -11.14 6.91
N TYR A 207 -9.50 -12.12 6.25
CA TYR A 207 -8.11 -12.50 6.45
C TYR A 207 -7.36 -12.50 5.12
N PHE A 208 -6.04 -12.42 5.22
CA PHE A 208 -5.11 -12.74 4.14
C PHE A 208 -3.95 -13.57 4.65
N THR A 209 -3.41 -14.45 3.81
CA THR A 209 -2.24 -15.26 4.14
C THR A 209 -1.16 -15.06 3.10
N PHE A 210 0.06 -14.74 3.55
CA PHE A 210 1.25 -14.58 2.73
C PHE A 210 2.15 -15.84 2.84
N GLY A 211 2.68 -16.28 1.71
CA GLY A 211 3.63 -17.40 1.63
C GLY A 211 3.67 -18.03 0.24
N MET A 212 4.23 -19.23 0.13
CA MET A 212 4.25 -20.01 -1.12
C MET A 212 3.21 -21.14 -1.04
N PHE A 213 2.20 -21.14 -1.91
CA PHE A 213 1.09 -22.11 -1.86
C PHE A 213 1.32 -23.34 -2.75
N GLY A 214 0.73 -24.47 -2.36
CA GLY A 214 0.79 -25.72 -3.13
C GLY A 214 2.17 -26.42 -3.11
N ALA A 215 2.26 -27.60 -3.72
CA ALA A 215 3.47 -28.42 -3.71
C ALA A 215 4.62 -27.81 -4.53
N ASP A 216 5.87 -28.19 -4.20
CA ASP A 216 7.10 -27.73 -4.87
C ASP A 216 7.21 -28.12 -6.35
N ILE A 217 6.47 -29.13 -6.81
CA ILE A 217 6.66 -29.75 -8.13
C ILE A 217 6.51 -28.77 -9.30
N ASP A 218 5.66 -27.75 -9.12
CA ASP A 218 5.39 -26.72 -10.13
C ASP A 218 6.10 -25.40 -9.82
N LYS A 219 7.02 -25.38 -8.84
CA LYS A 219 7.68 -24.18 -8.31
C LYS A 219 9.15 -24.14 -8.68
N GLN A 220 9.66 -22.94 -8.93
CA GLN A 220 11.08 -22.70 -9.15
C GLN A 220 11.71 -22.29 -7.82
N ILE A 221 12.71 -23.05 -7.37
CA ILE A 221 13.48 -22.78 -6.15
C ILE A 221 14.96 -22.74 -6.54
N GLN A 222 15.60 -21.57 -6.42
CA GLN A 222 16.97 -21.33 -6.90
C GLN A 222 17.87 -20.82 -5.78
N THR A 223 19.15 -21.18 -5.82
CA THR A 223 20.17 -20.69 -4.89
C THR A 223 20.89 -19.45 -5.43
N PHE A 224 21.09 -18.42 -4.59
CA PHE A 224 21.80 -17.18 -4.94
C PHE A 224 23.12 -17.00 -4.17
N GLU A 225 23.17 -17.28 -2.86
CA GLU A 225 24.31 -16.92 -1.98
C GLU A 225 25.40 -18.02 -1.89
N GLY A 226 25.66 -18.75 -2.97
CA GLY A 226 26.67 -19.81 -3.01
C GLY A 226 26.17 -21.20 -2.56
N PRO A 227 27.06 -22.22 -2.56
CA PRO A 227 26.66 -23.60 -2.32
C PRO A 227 26.26 -23.84 -0.87
N GLY A 228 25.24 -24.68 -0.64
CA GLY A 228 24.88 -25.15 0.70
C GLY A 228 23.65 -24.50 1.32
N ARG A 229 23.11 -23.42 0.73
CA ARG A 229 21.87 -22.78 1.24
C ARG A 229 20.69 -23.73 1.22
N SER A 230 19.82 -23.65 2.21
CA SER A 230 18.74 -24.61 2.41
C SER A 230 17.38 -23.97 2.64
N LYS A 231 17.31 -22.66 2.88
CA LYS A 231 16.08 -21.93 3.17
C LYS A 231 15.81 -20.81 2.17
N ALA A 232 14.58 -20.75 1.69
CA ALA A 232 14.00 -19.57 1.10
C ALA A 232 13.32 -18.79 2.21
N TYR A 233 14.05 -17.82 2.74
CA TYR A 233 13.62 -17.03 3.88
C TYR A 233 13.43 -15.57 3.46
N TYR A 234 12.29 -15.01 3.82
CA TYR A 234 11.92 -13.64 3.47
C TYR A 234 11.57 -12.86 4.72
N PHE A 235 12.03 -11.62 4.77
CA PHE A 235 11.53 -10.59 5.65
C PHE A 235 10.39 -9.86 4.96
N VAL A 236 9.38 -9.49 5.73
CA VAL A 236 8.21 -8.74 5.26
C VAL A 236 7.87 -7.63 6.25
N ASP A 237 7.27 -6.57 5.73
CA ASP A 237 6.88 -5.37 6.48
C ASP A 237 5.79 -4.59 5.73
N ASP A 238 5.14 -3.64 6.40
CA ASP A 238 4.24 -2.62 5.85
C ASP A 238 3.09 -3.17 4.98
N PHE A 239 2.37 -4.17 5.51
CA PHE A 239 1.15 -4.64 4.88
C PHE A 239 0.05 -3.58 4.95
N ALA A 240 -0.47 -3.19 3.80
CA ALA A 240 -1.49 -2.15 3.70
C ALA A 240 -2.59 -2.52 2.70
N ILE A 241 -3.78 -1.96 2.92
CA ILE A 241 -4.90 -2.05 2.00
C ILE A 241 -5.57 -0.68 1.86
N ARG A 242 -6.03 -0.37 0.65
CA ARG A 242 -6.76 0.87 0.35
C ARG A 242 -7.90 0.60 -0.62
N ASP A 243 -9.06 1.24 -0.37
CA ASP A 243 -10.21 1.19 -1.27
C ASP A 243 -9.94 2.05 -2.51
N LEU A 244 -9.97 1.44 -3.70
CA LEU A 244 -9.82 2.12 -4.99
C LEU A 244 -11.17 2.48 -5.63
N THR A 245 -12.29 2.08 -5.02
CA THR A 245 -13.61 2.18 -5.64
C THR A 245 -14.04 3.63 -5.83
N SER A 246 -13.77 4.49 -4.85
CA SER A 246 -14.09 5.93 -4.95
C SER A 246 -13.23 6.64 -5.99
N GLU A 247 -11.96 6.29 -6.12
CA GLU A 247 -11.04 6.87 -7.12
C GLU A 247 -11.37 6.44 -8.54
N LEU A 248 -11.98 5.26 -8.71
CA LEU A 248 -12.48 4.78 -10.00
C LEU A 248 -13.89 5.26 -10.32
N GLN A 249 -14.64 5.75 -9.32
CA GLN A 249 -15.96 6.36 -9.49
C GLN A 249 -15.88 7.89 -9.62
N GLU A 250 -14.82 8.54 -9.13
CA GLU A 250 -14.52 9.96 -9.34
C GLU A 250 -13.94 10.22 -10.74
N ASN A 251 -14.77 10.01 -11.76
CA ASN A 251 -14.57 10.59 -13.09
C ASN A 251 -15.06 12.05 -13.18
N ASP A 252 -15.19 12.82 -12.08
CA ASP A 252 -15.78 14.16 -12.21
C ASP A 252 -15.44 15.26 -11.16
N ILE A 253 -14.45 15.11 -10.26
CA ILE A 253 -14.03 16.25 -9.41
C ILE A 253 -12.49 16.35 -9.31
N PRO A 254 -11.87 17.49 -9.67
CA PRO A 254 -10.43 17.69 -9.55
C PRO A 254 -10.09 18.02 -8.08
N TYR A 255 -9.63 17.04 -7.30
CA TYR A 255 -9.08 17.30 -5.97
C TYR A 255 -7.55 17.37 -5.96
N ARG A 256 -7.06 18.27 -5.10
CA ARG A 256 -5.78 18.96 -5.16
C ARG A 256 -4.92 18.51 -3.98
N GLY A 257 -3.95 17.62 -4.25
CA GLY A 257 -2.69 17.43 -3.53
C GLY A 257 -2.74 16.90 -2.11
N ASP A 258 -2.08 15.76 -1.90
CA ASP A 258 -1.16 15.62 -0.76
C ASP A 258 0.10 14.89 -1.24
N THR A 259 1.26 15.39 -0.83
CA THR A 259 2.60 15.02 -1.31
C THR A 259 3.34 14.27 -0.23
N SER A 260 3.21 12.94 -0.20
CA SER A 260 4.05 12.09 0.64
C SER A 260 4.12 10.67 0.08
N ASP A 261 4.84 10.46 -1.02
CA ASP A 261 5.24 9.11 -1.49
C ASP A 261 6.36 9.19 -2.55
N LEU A 262 7.39 9.98 -2.25
CA LEU A 262 8.62 9.97 -3.03
C LEU A 262 9.58 8.98 -2.37
N PHE A 263 9.76 7.77 -2.90
CA PHE A 263 11.03 7.04 -3.05
C PHE A 263 10.80 5.60 -3.57
N ASN A 264 10.89 5.38 -4.89
CA ASN A 264 11.22 4.06 -5.45
C ASN A 264 11.85 4.23 -6.85
N LEU A 265 13.19 4.15 -6.93
CA LEU A 265 13.98 4.70 -8.04
C LEU A 265 14.34 3.72 -9.18
N GLU A 266 13.85 2.48 -9.17
CA GLU A 266 14.29 1.47 -10.17
C GLU A 266 13.26 1.17 -11.28
N THR A 267 12.15 1.92 -11.34
CA THR A 267 11.21 1.92 -12.50
C THR A 267 10.46 3.26 -12.64
N SER A 268 10.95 4.32 -11.99
CA SER A 268 10.27 5.61 -11.96
C SER A 268 10.56 6.40 -13.23
N THR A 269 9.52 6.99 -13.82
CA THR A 269 9.66 8.03 -14.83
C THR A 269 10.55 9.16 -14.29
N PHE A 270 11.74 9.33 -14.86
CA PHE A 270 12.67 10.39 -14.50
C PHE A 270 12.52 11.57 -15.45
N VAL A 271 12.41 12.78 -14.90
CA VAL A 271 12.28 14.00 -15.69
C VAL A 271 13.44 14.94 -15.35
N PRO A 272 14.34 15.24 -16.32
CA PRO A 272 15.46 16.15 -16.09
C PRO A 272 15.00 17.53 -15.61
N THR A 273 15.81 18.20 -14.79
CA THR A 273 15.47 19.54 -14.27
C THR A 273 16.13 20.67 -15.06
N ALA A 274 17.06 20.36 -15.96
CA ALA A 274 17.72 21.34 -16.83
C ALA A 274 18.26 20.70 -18.12
N PHE A 275 18.46 21.51 -19.16
CA PHE A 275 19.10 21.12 -20.42
C PHE A 275 19.75 22.33 -21.12
N SER A 276 20.73 22.11 -21.98
CA SER A 276 21.53 23.12 -22.68
C SER A 276 21.65 22.75 -24.17
N PRO A 277 20.80 23.28 -25.06
CA PRO A 277 20.83 23.01 -26.51
C PRO A 277 21.98 23.77 -27.18
N ASN A 278 23.22 23.51 -26.78
CA ASN A 278 24.44 24.13 -27.29
C ASN A 278 25.15 23.27 -28.35
N ASN A 279 24.58 22.11 -28.69
CA ASN A 279 25.05 21.15 -29.68
C ASN A 279 26.42 20.54 -29.34
N ASP A 280 26.70 20.35 -28.04
CA ASP A 280 27.90 19.68 -27.54
C ASP A 280 27.72 18.16 -27.36
N GLY A 281 26.49 17.65 -27.55
CA GLY A 281 26.12 16.25 -27.38
C GLY A 281 25.67 15.89 -25.96
N VAL A 282 25.66 16.83 -25.02
CA VAL A 282 25.38 16.62 -23.59
C VAL A 282 24.17 17.46 -23.17
N ASN A 283 23.06 16.78 -22.84
CA ASN A 283 21.81 17.43 -22.42
C ASN A 283 21.30 18.49 -23.41
N ASP A 284 21.47 18.26 -24.71
CA ASP A 284 20.97 19.17 -25.76
C ASP A 284 19.43 19.22 -25.86
N VAL A 285 18.75 18.23 -25.30
CA VAL A 285 17.31 18.06 -25.44
C VAL A 285 16.71 17.69 -24.09
N PHE A 286 15.63 18.36 -23.73
CA PHE A 286 14.80 17.95 -22.60
C PHE A 286 14.02 16.70 -22.98
N MET A 287 14.45 15.55 -22.47
CA MET A 287 13.89 14.24 -22.77
C MET A 287 13.66 13.45 -21.47
N PRO A 288 12.40 13.32 -21.01
CA PRO A 288 12.04 12.45 -19.90
C PRO A 288 12.43 10.99 -20.19
N SER A 289 12.97 10.28 -19.20
CA SER A 289 13.15 8.83 -19.26
C SER A 289 11.87 8.17 -18.75
N LEU A 290 11.06 7.65 -19.67
CA LEU A 290 9.78 7.04 -19.35
C LEU A 290 9.93 5.54 -19.07
N ARG A 291 9.14 5.03 -18.14
CA ARG A 291 8.91 3.58 -18.00
C ARG A 291 8.18 3.01 -19.24
N PRO A 292 8.16 1.68 -19.46
CA PRO A 292 7.40 1.07 -20.56
C PRO A 292 5.96 1.59 -20.57
N ASN A 293 5.56 2.16 -21.72
CA ASN A 293 4.33 2.91 -21.86
C ASN A 293 3.71 2.71 -23.25
N ARG A 294 2.42 2.98 -23.34
CA ARG A 294 1.60 2.94 -24.56
C ARG A 294 1.44 4.32 -25.21
N GLY A 295 2.04 5.36 -24.64
CA GLY A 295 1.96 6.73 -25.11
C GLY A 295 2.18 7.75 -24.01
N ALA A 296 2.66 8.94 -24.38
CA ALA A 296 2.89 10.04 -23.46
C ALA A 296 2.41 11.38 -24.07
N MET A 297 2.13 12.35 -23.20
CA MET A 297 1.78 13.72 -23.57
C MET A 297 2.62 14.69 -22.73
N LEU A 298 3.58 15.35 -23.36
CA LEU A 298 4.43 16.36 -22.74
C LEU A 298 4.00 17.75 -23.20
N ARG A 299 3.82 18.68 -22.25
CA ARG A 299 3.55 20.09 -22.54
C ARG A 299 4.48 20.98 -21.75
N ILE A 300 4.93 22.08 -22.38
CA ILE A 300 5.85 23.06 -21.81
C ILE A 300 5.18 24.43 -21.81
N TYR A 301 5.32 25.16 -20.71
CA TYR A 301 4.74 26.47 -20.47
C TYR A 301 5.81 27.48 -20.07
N ASP A 302 5.64 28.74 -20.49
CA ASP A 302 6.45 29.85 -20.02
C ASP A 302 6.12 30.21 -18.55
N ARG A 303 6.92 31.08 -17.94
CA ARG A 303 6.71 31.56 -16.56
C ARG A 303 5.37 32.27 -16.30
N ARG A 304 4.61 32.61 -17.34
CA ARG A 304 3.29 33.24 -17.26
C ARG A 304 2.16 32.22 -17.44
N GLY A 305 2.50 30.93 -17.60
CA GLY A 305 1.55 29.84 -17.82
C GLY A 305 1.10 29.70 -19.28
N ALA A 306 1.70 30.42 -20.23
CA ALA A 306 1.38 30.25 -21.64
C ALA A 306 2.06 28.99 -22.18
N MET A 307 1.29 28.08 -22.79
CA MET A 307 1.86 26.89 -23.43
C MET A 307 2.70 27.29 -24.63
N ILE A 308 3.95 26.85 -24.65
CA ILE A 308 4.91 27.16 -25.72
C ILE A 308 5.29 25.95 -26.56
N TRP A 309 5.08 24.74 -26.04
CA TRP A 309 5.38 23.48 -26.74
C TRP A 309 4.51 22.33 -26.24
N GLU A 310 4.14 21.40 -27.12
CA GLU A 310 3.55 20.10 -26.76
C GLU A 310 3.97 18.98 -27.72
N SER A 311 3.89 17.73 -27.23
CA SER A 311 4.09 16.52 -28.01
C SER A 311 3.30 15.35 -27.43
N SER A 312 2.82 14.48 -28.31
CA SER A 312 2.12 13.23 -27.98
C SER A 312 2.88 11.98 -28.47
N GLU A 313 4.19 12.08 -28.68
CA GLU A 313 5.03 10.94 -29.05
C GLU A 313 5.24 9.99 -27.86
N GLU A 314 5.56 8.72 -28.13
CA GLU A 314 5.88 7.73 -27.07
C GLU A 314 7.14 8.11 -26.27
N GLN A 315 8.05 8.87 -26.86
CA GLN A 315 9.27 9.40 -26.23
C GLN A 315 9.39 10.90 -26.55
N PRO A 316 8.60 11.75 -25.88
CA PRO A 316 8.54 13.17 -26.20
C PRO A 316 9.85 13.86 -25.82
N LYS A 317 10.30 14.76 -26.69
CA LYS A 317 11.58 15.45 -26.52
C LYS A 317 11.47 16.91 -26.96
N TRP A 318 11.97 17.82 -26.14
CA TRP A 318 11.90 19.25 -26.41
C TRP A 318 13.29 19.86 -26.53
N SER A 319 13.61 20.43 -27.69
CA SER A 319 14.91 21.05 -27.99
C SER A 319 14.94 22.55 -27.74
N GLY A 320 13.99 23.10 -26.97
CA GLY A 320 13.94 24.53 -26.68
C GLY A 320 13.22 25.36 -27.74
N ASN A 321 12.47 24.76 -28.67
CA ASN A 321 11.72 25.48 -29.71
C ASN A 321 10.28 25.79 -29.28
N SER A 322 9.74 26.94 -29.72
CA SER A 322 8.32 27.29 -29.52
C SER A 322 7.43 26.83 -30.67
N MET A 323 6.16 26.49 -30.39
CA MET A 323 5.12 26.20 -31.38
C MET A 323 4.84 27.35 -32.34
N LEU A 324 5.11 28.59 -31.93
CA LEU A 324 4.95 29.78 -32.77
C LEU A 324 6.18 30.01 -33.68
N GLY A 325 7.18 29.13 -33.62
CA GLY A 325 8.47 29.27 -34.29
C GLY A 325 9.49 30.04 -33.45
N GLY A 326 10.78 29.70 -33.62
CA GLY A 326 11.90 30.33 -32.92
C GLY A 326 12.30 29.64 -31.61
N GLU A 327 13.49 30.02 -31.13
CA GLU A 327 14.08 29.48 -29.91
C GLU A 327 13.50 30.14 -28.66
N ALA A 328 13.20 29.32 -27.66
CA ALA A 328 12.81 29.75 -26.35
C ALA A 328 14.00 30.43 -25.64
N ARG A 329 13.72 31.49 -24.88
CA ARG A 329 14.78 32.23 -24.17
C ARG A 329 15.33 31.39 -23.01
N PRO A 330 16.62 31.50 -22.67
CA PRO A 330 17.15 30.90 -21.44
C PRO A 330 16.33 31.31 -20.22
N GLY A 331 16.04 30.36 -19.35
CA GLY A 331 15.24 30.59 -18.16
C GLY A 331 14.40 29.38 -17.73
N LEU A 332 13.51 29.65 -16.76
CA LEU A 332 12.65 28.66 -16.15
C LEU A 332 11.36 28.45 -16.95
N TYR A 333 11.04 27.20 -17.23
CA TYR A 333 9.80 26.73 -17.84
C TYR A 333 9.11 25.74 -16.91
N LEU A 334 7.80 25.58 -17.07
CA LEU A 334 7.03 24.54 -16.40
C LEU A 334 6.64 23.47 -17.40
N TRP A 335 6.56 22.22 -16.97
CA TRP A 335 6.12 21.12 -17.81
C TRP A 335 5.05 20.28 -17.13
N THR A 336 4.19 19.67 -17.93
CA THR A 336 3.27 18.61 -17.53
C THR A 336 3.48 17.41 -18.43
N LEU A 337 3.56 16.23 -17.85
CA LEU A 337 3.75 14.96 -18.53
C LEU A 337 2.64 14.00 -18.10
N LYS A 338 1.91 13.45 -19.07
CA LYS A 338 1.01 12.32 -18.84
C LYS A 338 1.57 11.09 -19.52
N VAL A 339 1.60 9.93 -18.86
CA VAL A 339 2.13 8.69 -19.42
C VAL A 339 1.09 7.58 -19.24
N VAL A 340 0.71 6.90 -20.32
CA VAL A 340 -0.18 5.75 -20.28
C VAL A 340 0.67 4.49 -20.16
N ILE A 341 0.59 3.79 -19.04
CA ILE A 341 1.44 2.65 -18.71
C ILE A 341 0.93 1.38 -19.41
N GLU A 342 1.79 0.37 -19.53
CA GLU A 342 1.43 -0.91 -20.15
C GLU A 342 0.25 -1.62 -19.47
N ASP A 343 0.00 -1.39 -18.18
CA ASP A 343 -1.16 -1.93 -17.47
C ASP A 343 -2.45 -1.10 -17.68
N GLY A 344 -2.34 0.01 -18.41
CA GLY A 344 -3.45 0.95 -18.69
C GLY A 344 -3.63 2.05 -17.65
N SER A 345 -2.84 2.07 -16.57
CA SER A 345 -2.81 3.21 -15.63
C SER A 345 -2.22 4.47 -16.29
N ILE A 346 -2.52 5.65 -15.74
CA ILE A 346 -1.99 6.93 -16.23
C ILE A 346 -1.18 7.57 -15.11
N ASP A 347 0.11 7.82 -15.36
CA ASP A 347 0.93 8.68 -14.51
C ASP A 347 0.81 10.13 -14.97
N GLU A 348 0.61 11.04 -14.02
CA GLU A 348 0.70 12.48 -14.27
C GLU A 348 1.82 13.08 -13.43
N LEU A 349 2.77 13.72 -14.11
CA LEU A 349 3.92 14.37 -13.51
C LEU A 349 3.95 15.83 -13.96
N SER A 350 4.47 16.70 -13.11
CA SER A 350 4.72 18.10 -13.48
C SER A 350 5.91 18.63 -12.72
N GLY A 351 6.54 19.67 -13.26
CA GLY A 351 7.69 20.26 -12.60
C GLY A 351 8.31 21.41 -13.37
N PRO A 352 9.33 22.03 -12.79
CA PRO A 352 10.16 23.00 -13.49
C PRO A 352 11.19 22.31 -14.41
N VAL A 353 11.59 23.01 -15.47
CA VAL A 353 12.80 22.73 -16.24
C VAL A 353 13.52 24.03 -16.55
N THR A 354 14.84 24.05 -16.40
CA THR A 354 15.68 25.21 -16.72
C THR A 354 16.32 25.02 -18.10
N LEU A 355 16.04 25.94 -19.02
CA LEU A 355 16.75 26.03 -20.30
C LEU A 355 17.99 26.91 -20.12
N LEU A 356 19.16 26.31 -20.32
CA LEU A 356 20.47 26.96 -20.26
C LEU A 356 20.97 27.28 -21.68
N GLN A 357 21.96 28.17 -21.77
CA GLN A 357 22.62 28.54 -23.03
C GLN A 357 24.10 28.21 -22.97
#